data_AF-A0A1L9PKL7-F1
#
_entry.id   AF-A0A1L9PKL7-F1
#
_cell.length_a   1.000
_cell.length_b   1.000
_cell.length_c   1.000
_cell.angle_alpha   90.00
_cell.angle_beta   90.00
_cell.angle_gamma   90.00
#
_symmetry.space_group_name_H-M   'P 1'
#
loop_
_entity.id
_entity.type
_entity.pdbx_description
1 polymer ?
#
loop_
_entity_poly.entity_id
_entity_poly.type
_entity_poly.pdbx_seq_one_letter_code
_entity_poly.pdbx_strand_id
1 'polypeptide(L)'
;MDWSESSDFQDVTENAADIIRTAEFPDAEEWIDALHNGHFHAFAAKGGFPGRLVRHAVFSSSRYLSSFESLQVVDYGGNVPRPVKRYSEHDVEGYQQPDDFSTPCNRAQFMVWFYLPSIHRLEIWLRDVEELKAGPPDLSHLESLILARSTISEQDVPFLLTRAKNLKNLHLGLCHGWAKQPFYEHSDCLAEGLLSVRDTVERLSIGLDYHPCIHEGLDEELAKEESRAVLHGIFAQFSRLQTLEVPTTLLFGFDTIEVDLDDCSILPKTLVDLVLRFDLDNLWWFYWETWSVQDFGASIMQNLPDFPHLRCILSRSHKRYFRHVRPEDGWQMHQMFKEHGIDFNVVVDSLGAGLWSSGGSVKLYQ
;
A
#
# COMPACT_ATOMS: atom_id res chain seq x y z
N MET A 1 -23.49 -1.52 7.79
CA MET A 1 -24.03 -2.88 7.99
C MET A 1 -24.25 -3.02 9.48
N ASP A 2 -25.49 -3.28 9.88
CA ASP A 2 -25.86 -3.60 11.26
C ASP A 2 -25.62 -5.11 11.41
N TRP A 3 -24.48 -5.47 12.01
CA TRP A 3 -24.13 -6.85 12.36
C TRP A 3 -24.65 -7.15 13.76
N SER A 4 -25.95 -7.03 13.99
CA SER A 4 -26.57 -7.77 15.10
C SER A 4 -26.43 -9.26 14.75
N GLU A 5 -25.30 -9.82 15.16
CA GLU A 5 -24.77 -11.11 14.74
C GLU A 5 -25.78 -12.22 14.98
N SER A 6 -25.90 -13.08 13.97
CA SER A 6 -26.65 -14.33 14.03
C SER A 6 -26.16 -15.19 15.18
N SER A 7 -27.06 -15.96 15.81
CA SER A 7 -26.73 -17.02 16.80
C SER A 7 -25.71 -18.05 16.30
N ASP A 8 -25.39 -18.03 15.01
CA ASP A 8 -24.52 -18.98 14.31
C ASP A 8 -23.02 -18.82 14.62
N PHE A 9 -22.59 -17.76 15.32
CA PHE A 9 -21.18 -17.53 15.67
C PHE A 9 -20.89 -17.53 17.19
N GLN A 10 -21.89 -17.85 18.01
CA GLN A 10 -21.75 -17.82 19.47
C GLN A 10 -20.67 -18.79 19.96
N ASP A 11 -20.56 -19.97 19.35
CA ASP A 11 -19.54 -20.96 19.64
C ASP A 11 -18.11 -20.48 19.32
N VAL A 12 -17.93 -19.73 18.22
CA VAL A 12 -16.64 -19.13 17.85
C VAL A 12 -16.24 -18.05 18.86
N THR A 13 -17.18 -17.21 19.28
CA THR A 13 -16.95 -16.15 20.27
C THR A 13 -16.62 -16.73 21.64
N GLU A 14 -17.32 -17.78 22.08
CA GLU A 14 -17.06 -18.48 23.35
C GLU A 14 -15.69 -19.18 23.33
N ASN A 15 -15.34 -19.88 22.22
CA ASN A 15 -14.03 -20.50 22.06
C ASN A 15 -12.89 -19.46 22.06
N ALA A 16 -13.08 -18.32 21.40
CA ALA A 16 -12.10 -17.23 21.41
C ALA A 16 -11.93 -16.64 22.82
N ALA A 17 -13.02 -16.48 23.58
CA ALA A 17 -12.98 -16.04 24.96
C ALA A 17 -12.23 -17.01 25.87
N ASP A 18 -12.42 -18.32 25.71
CA ASP A 18 -11.70 -19.34 26.49
C ASP A 18 -10.21 -19.37 26.15
N ILE A 19 -9.83 -19.18 24.89
CA ILE A 19 -8.43 -19.01 24.48
C ILE A 19 -7.83 -17.78 25.16
N ILE A 20 -8.54 -16.65 25.20
CA ILE A 20 -8.10 -15.42 25.89
C ILE A 20 -7.83 -15.67 27.37
N ARG A 21 -8.78 -16.31 28.07
CA ARG A 21 -8.63 -16.63 29.51
C ARG A 21 -7.44 -17.54 29.75
N THR A 22 -7.28 -18.56 28.91
CA THR A 22 -6.20 -19.56 29.03
C THR A 22 -4.84 -18.97 28.73
N ALA A 23 -4.77 -17.95 27.86
CA ALA A 23 -3.53 -17.26 27.52
C ALA A 23 -3.08 -16.23 28.58
N GLU A 24 -3.85 -16.04 29.66
CA GLU A 24 -3.51 -15.20 30.82
C GLU A 24 -3.11 -13.75 30.43
N PHE A 25 -3.80 -13.17 29.45
CA PHE A 25 -3.58 -11.76 29.11
C PHE A 25 -3.97 -10.84 30.29
N PRO A 26 -3.16 -9.82 30.62
CA PRO A 26 -3.43 -8.93 31.76
C PRO A 26 -4.72 -8.11 31.61
N ASP A 27 -5.24 -7.98 30.39
CA ASP A 27 -6.44 -7.25 29.99
C ASP A 27 -7.55 -8.16 29.44
N ALA A 28 -7.51 -9.47 29.74
CA ALA A 28 -8.40 -10.51 29.19
C ALA A 28 -9.91 -10.13 29.18
N GLU A 29 -10.43 -9.54 30.24
CA GLU A 29 -11.86 -9.21 30.33
C GLU A 29 -12.29 -8.08 29.38
N GLU A 30 -11.41 -7.11 29.07
CA GLU A 30 -11.73 -6.08 28.06
C GLU A 30 -11.85 -6.69 26.65
N TRP A 31 -11.06 -7.74 26.37
CA TRP A 31 -11.10 -8.47 25.10
C TRP A 31 -12.34 -9.31 24.96
N ILE A 32 -12.71 -10.03 26.01
CA ILE A 32 -13.91 -10.85 26.04
C ILE A 32 -15.16 -9.98 25.87
N ASP A 33 -15.19 -8.81 26.50
CA ASP A 33 -16.27 -7.84 26.30
C ASP A 33 -16.33 -7.32 24.85
N ALA A 34 -15.18 -6.96 24.27
CA ALA A 34 -15.10 -6.50 22.89
C ALA A 34 -15.55 -7.56 21.86
N LEU A 35 -15.21 -8.84 22.11
CA LEU A 35 -15.64 -10.00 21.34
C LEU A 35 -17.17 -10.15 21.36
N HIS A 36 -17.78 -10.10 22.54
CA HIS A 36 -19.23 -10.29 22.69
C HIS A 36 -20.05 -9.09 22.19
N ASN A 37 -19.49 -7.88 22.23
CA ASN A 37 -20.19 -6.65 21.84
C ASN A 37 -19.96 -6.25 20.37
N GLY A 38 -19.34 -7.10 19.54
CA GLY A 38 -19.22 -6.91 18.09
C GLY A 38 -18.47 -5.64 17.67
N HIS A 39 -17.66 -5.04 18.55
CA HIS A 39 -16.91 -3.83 18.22
C HIS A 39 -15.72 -4.19 17.33
N PHE A 40 -15.91 -4.27 16.00
CA PHE A 40 -14.84 -4.49 15.02
C PHE A 40 -13.67 -3.50 15.18
N HIS A 41 -13.97 -2.26 15.60
CA HIS A 41 -12.97 -1.27 15.96
C HIS A 41 -12.08 -1.72 17.13
N ALA A 42 -12.54 -2.57 18.04
CA ALA A 42 -11.69 -3.11 19.10
C ALA A 42 -10.67 -4.14 18.57
N PHE A 43 -11.04 -4.96 17.58
CA PHE A 43 -10.11 -5.92 16.99
C PHE A 43 -8.94 -5.25 16.26
N ALA A 44 -9.19 -4.24 15.45
CA ALA A 44 -8.15 -3.54 14.70
C ALA A 44 -7.53 -2.37 15.47
N ALA A 45 -8.33 -1.55 16.16
CA ALA A 45 -7.88 -0.30 16.79
C ALA A 45 -7.54 -0.43 18.29
N LYS A 46 -8.13 -1.39 19.04
CA LYS A 46 -7.74 -1.66 20.44
C LYS A 46 -6.67 -2.75 20.60
N GLY A 47 -5.94 -3.07 19.53
CA GLY A 47 -4.64 -3.73 19.65
C GLY A 47 -4.56 -5.20 19.26
N GLY A 48 -5.41 -5.68 18.35
CA GLY A 48 -5.17 -6.91 17.57
C GLY A 48 -5.06 -8.18 18.37
N PHE A 49 -6.19 -8.80 18.68
CA PHE A 49 -6.20 -10.10 19.33
C PHE A 49 -5.29 -11.14 18.63
N PRO A 50 -5.29 -11.28 17.28
CA PRO A 50 -4.40 -12.20 16.60
C PRO A 50 -2.92 -11.87 16.78
N GLY A 51 -2.53 -10.60 16.63
CA GLY A 51 -1.13 -10.18 16.78
C GLY A 51 -0.59 -10.40 18.19
N ARG A 52 -1.41 -10.16 19.24
CA ARG A 52 -1.01 -10.43 20.63
C ARG A 52 -0.90 -11.92 20.94
N LEU A 53 -1.83 -12.73 20.43
CA LEU A 53 -1.79 -14.19 20.61
C LEU A 53 -0.56 -14.78 19.95
N VAL A 54 -0.26 -14.40 18.72
CA VAL A 54 0.94 -14.85 18.01
C VAL A 54 2.18 -14.35 18.75
N ARG A 55 2.20 -13.11 19.25
CA ARG A 55 3.31 -12.60 20.06
C ARG A 55 3.55 -13.45 21.30
N HIS A 56 2.49 -13.80 22.04
CA HIS A 56 2.62 -14.65 23.21
C HIS A 56 3.12 -16.05 22.81
N ALA A 57 2.59 -16.65 21.76
CA ALA A 57 3.06 -17.95 21.27
C ALA A 57 4.53 -17.96 20.82
N VAL A 58 4.99 -16.90 20.15
CA VAL A 58 6.35 -16.81 19.60
C VAL A 58 7.39 -16.45 20.67
N PHE A 59 7.04 -15.56 21.61
CA PHE A 59 8.02 -15.02 22.56
C PHE A 59 7.85 -15.51 24.01
N SER A 60 6.75 -16.20 24.35
CA SER A 60 6.64 -16.85 25.66
C SER A 60 7.35 -18.20 25.68
N SER A 61 7.76 -18.63 26.87
CA SER A 61 8.33 -19.97 27.10
C SER A 61 7.26 -21.08 27.13
N SER A 62 6.01 -20.78 26.74
CA SER A 62 4.90 -21.72 26.77
C SER A 62 5.06 -22.78 25.67
N ARG A 63 5.12 -24.05 26.06
CA ARG A 63 5.16 -25.18 25.12
C ARG A 63 3.79 -25.57 24.56
N TYR A 64 2.73 -24.87 24.96
CA TYR A 64 1.35 -25.22 24.63
C TYR A 64 0.83 -24.55 23.36
N LEU A 65 1.52 -23.51 22.88
CA LEU A 65 1.13 -22.78 21.68
C LEU A 65 1.99 -23.21 20.49
N SER A 66 1.35 -23.36 19.33
CA SER A 66 2.00 -23.71 18.07
C SER A 66 3.07 -22.69 17.69
N SER A 67 4.20 -23.14 17.15
CA SER A 67 5.23 -22.32 16.50
C SER A 67 4.79 -21.75 15.14
N PHE A 68 3.55 -22.04 14.71
CA PHE A 68 2.98 -21.64 13.41
C PHE A 68 3.81 -22.10 12.21
N GLU A 69 4.49 -23.24 12.32
CA GLU A 69 5.36 -23.80 11.25
C GLU A 69 4.65 -24.08 9.92
N SER A 70 3.32 -24.20 9.92
CA SER A 70 2.52 -24.38 8.69
C SER A 70 1.90 -23.08 8.17
N LEU A 71 2.01 -21.98 8.90
CA LEU A 71 1.44 -20.70 8.49
C LEU A 71 2.34 -20.04 7.45
N GLN A 72 1.85 -20.01 6.21
CA GLN A 72 2.63 -19.57 5.06
C GLN A 72 2.20 -18.22 4.48
N VAL A 73 0.93 -17.88 4.64
CA VAL A 73 0.32 -16.68 4.08
C VAL A 73 -0.44 -15.98 5.19
N VAL A 74 -0.16 -14.69 5.37
CA VAL A 74 -0.86 -13.84 6.33
C VAL A 74 -1.39 -12.62 5.59
N ASP A 75 -2.69 -12.38 5.77
CA ASP A 75 -3.34 -11.13 5.41
C ASP A 75 -3.88 -10.46 6.69
N TYR A 76 -3.10 -9.49 7.16
CA TYR A 76 -3.38 -8.64 8.30
C TYR A 76 -3.41 -7.16 7.87
N GLY A 77 -3.65 -6.90 6.58
CA GLY A 77 -3.62 -5.56 5.97
C GLY A 77 -4.74 -5.29 4.95
N GLY A 78 -5.32 -6.33 4.35
CA GLY A 78 -6.35 -6.22 3.32
C GLY A 78 -7.67 -5.62 3.81
N ASN A 79 -7.93 -5.69 5.11
CA ASN A 79 -9.13 -5.14 5.75
C ASN A 79 -8.92 -3.76 6.41
N VAL A 80 -7.79 -3.09 6.17
CA VAL A 80 -7.52 -1.77 6.77
C VAL A 80 -8.62 -0.80 6.34
N PRO A 81 -9.38 -0.25 7.31
CA PRO A 81 -10.44 0.70 7.00
C PRO A 81 -9.87 1.92 6.30
N ARG A 82 -10.46 2.29 5.18
CA ARG A 82 -10.23 3.60 4.59
C ARG A 82 -10.97 4.65 5.40
N PRO A 83 -10.40 5.86 5.56
CA PRO A 83 -11.14 6.96 6.17
C PRO A 83 -12.45 7.16 5.41
N VAL A 84 -13.57 6.85 6.07
CA VAL A 84 -14.91 6.98 5.50
C VAL A 84 -15.29 8.46 5.41
N LYS A 85 -14.77 9.26 6.35
CA LYS A 85 -15.05 10.69 6.49
C LYS A 85 -13.99 11.51 5.77
N ARG A 86 -14.46 12.42 4.92
CA ARG A 86 -13.66 13.50 4.33
C ARG A 86 -13.67 14.67 5.30
N TYR A 87 -12.53 15.34 5.38
CA TYR A 87 -12.43 16.61 6.09
C TYR A 87 -12.14 17.70 5.05
N SER A 88 -12.83 18.83 5.19
CA SER A 88 -12.50 20.12 4.59
C SER A 88 -11.77 21.00 5.61
N GLU A 89 -11.18 22.11 5.19
CA GLU A 89 -10.36 22.97 6.08
C GLU A 89 -11.21 23.42 7.27
N HIS A 90 -12.47 23.74 6.99
CA HIS A 90 -13.47 24.14 7.97
C HIS A 90 -13.84 23.03 8.97
N ASP A 91 -13.70 21.76 8.58
CA ASP A 91 -13.89 20.63 9.49
C ASP A 91 -12.67 20.41 10.41
N VAL A 92 -11.47 20.81 10.00
CA VAL A 92 -10.23 20.60 10.76
C VAL A 92 -9.96 21.76 11.74
N GLU A 93 -10.32 23.00 11.39
CA GLU A 93 -10.11 24.18 12.24
C GLU A 93 -11.08 24.28 13.43
N GLY A 94 -12.25 23.66 13.35
CA GLY A 94 -13.33 23.80 14.33
C GLY A 94 -13.66 22.54 15.17
N TYR A 95 -13.16 21.37 14.81
CA TYR A 95 -13.41 20.11 15.51
C TYR A 95 -12.14 19.52 16.12
N GLN A 96 -12.30 18.64 17.11
CA GLN A 96 -11.22 17.74 17.55
C GLN A 96 -10.55 17.16 16.32
N GLN A 97 -9.21 17.30 16.24
CA GLN A 97 -8.43 16.75 15.12
C GLN A 97 -8.95 15.35 14.81
N PRO A 98 -9.24 15.05 13.52
CA PRO A 98 -9.64 13.73 13.10
C PRO A 98 -8.74 12.71 13.75
N ASP A 99 -9.31 11.61 14.30
CA ASP A 99 -8.56 10.57 15.00
C ASP A 99 -7.25 10.33 14.27
N ASP A 100 -6.24 10.95 14.85
CA ASP A 100 -4.91 10.96 14.37
C ASP A 100 -4.49 9.49 14.51
N PHE A 101 -3.64 9.02 13.60
CA PHE A 101 -2.99 7.72 13.73
C PHE A 101 -2.33 7.47 15.11
N SER A 102 -2.30 8.47 15.99
CA SER A 102 -2.00 8.49 17.41
C SER A 102 -3.00 7.78 18.33
N THR A 103 -4.20 7.34 17.89
CA THR A 103 -5.04 6.50 18.76
C THR A 103 -4.18 5.30 19.22
N PRO A 104 -4.09 4.99 20.53
CA PRO A 104 -3.15 4.01 21.06
C PRO A 104 -3.43 2.61 20.52
N CYS A 105 -2.85 2.32 19.37
CA CYS A 105 -2.80 1.01 18.76
C CYS A 105 -1.62 0.26 19.39
N ASN A 106 -1.82 -0.99 19.80
CA ASN A 106 -0.71 -1.79 20.31
C ASN A 106 0.26 -2.08 19.15
N ARG A 107 1.36 -1.32 19.08
CA ARG A 107 2.40 -1.41 18.04
C ARG A 107 2.99 -2.81 17.94
N ALA A 108 3.07 -3.50 19.08
CA ALA A 108 3.58 -4.86 19.22
C ALA A 108 2.83 -5.92 18.38
N GLN A 109 1.58 -5.65 17.99
CA GLN A 109 0.71 -6.63 17.33
C GLN A 109 1.14 -6.96 15.89
N PHE A 110 1.80 -6.02 15.20
CA PHE A 110 2.17 -6.16 13.79
C PHE A 110 3.54 -6.81 13.61
N MET A 111 4.39 -6.69 14.63
CA MET A 111 5.81 -7.00 14.51
C MET A 111 6.06 -8.51 14.56
N VAL A 112 5.24 -9.25 15.30
CA VAL A 112 5.46 -10.69 15.48
C VAL A 112 5.40 -11.47 14.17
N TRP A 113 4.58 -11.04 13.22
CA TRP A 113 4.40 -11.73 11.94
C TRP A 113 5.71 -11.82 11.14
N PHE A 114 6.64 -10.88 11.35
CA PHE A 114 7.95 -10.88 10.70
C PHE A 114 8.94 -11.91 11.27
N TYR A 115 8.63 -12.55 12.41
CA TYR A 115 9.50 -13.54 13.05
C TYR A 115 9.09 -14.99 12.73
N LEU A 116 8.00 -15.20 12.01
CA LEU A 116 7.50 -16.54 11.70
C LEU A 116 8.18 -17.09 10.44
N PRO A 117 9.05 -18.11 10.55
CA PRO A 117 9.97 -18.52 9.48
C PRO A 117 9.29 -19.15 8.27
N SER A 118 8.05 -19.60 8.41
CA SER A 118 7.30 -20.26 7.33
C SER A 118 6.51 -19.30 6.46
N ILE A 119 6.40 -18.02 6.85
CA ILE A 119 5.63 -17.02 6.10
C ILE A 119 6.39 -16.61 4.84
N HIS A 120 5.93 -17.02 3.67
CA HIS A 120 6.48 -16.53 2.40
C HIS A 120 5.72 -15.32 1.86
N ARG A 121 4.49 -15.10 2.31
CA ARG A 121 3.65 -13.96 1.92
C ARG A 121 3.05 -13.26 3.12
N LEU A 122 3.41 -11.99 3.29
CA LEU A 122 2.93 -11.13 4.36
C LEU A 122 2.25 -9.89 3.78
N GLU A 123 0.96 -9.75 4.06
CA GLU A 123 0.20 -8.52 3.87
C GLU A 123 -0.14 -7.93 5.23
N ILE A 124 0.26 -6.68 5.48
CA ILE A 124 0.21 -6.10 6.82
C ILE A 124 0.04 -4.59 6.81
N TRP A 125 -0.71 -4.10 7.80
CA TRP A 125 -0.79 -2.68 8.13
C TRP A 125 0.28 -2.32 9.16
N LEU A 126 1.45 -1.88 8.70
CA LEU A 126 2.56 -1.58 9.57
C LEU A 126 2.54 -0.13 10.04
N ARG A 127 2.67 0.09 11.35
CA ARG A 127 2.55 1.43 11.96
C ARG A 127 3.88 2.12 12.16
N ASP A 128 4.86 1.36 12.62
CA ASP A 128 6.25 1.72 12.81
C ASP A 128 7.10 0.43 12.76
N VAL A 129 8.42 0.58 12.86
CA VAL A 129 9.37 -0.55 12.84
C VAL A 129 10.20 -0.67 14.11
N GLU A 130 9.87 0.08 15.18
CA GLU A 130 10.80 0.28 16.30
C GLU A 130 11.14 -1.01 17.06
N GLU A 131 10.15 -1.86 17.32
CA GLU A 131 10.42 -3.17 17.96
C GLU A 131 11.17 -4.15 17.04
N LEU A 132 11.00 -4.03 15.72
CA LEU A 132 11.77 -4.83 14.77
C LEU A 132 13.22 -4.37 14.75
N LYS A 133 13.50 -3.06 14.88
CA LYS A 133 14.87 -2.55 15.00
C LYS A 133 15.57 -3.07 16.25
N ALA A 134 14.84 -3.28 17.35
CA ALA A 134 15.40 -3.84 18.59
C ALA A 134 15.76 -5.33 18.48
N GLY A 135 15.03 -6.11 17.67
CA GLY A 135 15.31 -7.51 17.40
C GLY A 135 15.21 -7.85 15.91
N PRO A 136 16.15 -7.40 15.05
CA PRO A 136 15.94 -7.46 13.60
C PRO A 136 15.73 -8.91 13.10
N PRO A 137 14.56 -9.23 12.51
CA PRO A 137 14.33 -10.56 11.96
C PRO A 137 15.07 -10.72 10.63
N ASP A 138 15.37 -11.98 10.28
CA ASP A 138 15.74 -12.32 8.92
C ASP A 138 14.49 -12.50 8.06
N LEU A 139 14.35 -11.68 7.02
CA LEU A 139 13.21 -11.69 6.11
C LEU A 139 13.52 -12.38 4.78
N SER A 140 14.66 -13.10 4.69
CA SER A 140 15.08 -13.79 3.48
C SER A 140 14.10 -14.86 2.98
N HIS A 141 13.21 -15.34 3.85
CA HIS A 141 12.17 -16.31 3.53
C HIS A 141 10.94 -15.68 2.85
N LEU A 142 10.76 -14.35 2.92
CA LEU A 142 9.64 -13.65 2.29
C LEU A 142 9.82 -13.55 0.76
N GLU A 143 8.82 -14.01 0.02
CA GLU A 143 8.69 -13.84 -1.42
C GLU A 143 7.73 -12.70 -1.80
N SER A 144 6.77 -12.39 -0.91
CA SER A 144 5.75 -11.36 -1.10
C SER A 144 5.56 -10.51 0.16
N LEU A 145 5.69 -9.20 0.02
CA LEU A 145 5.47 -8.22 1.10
C LEU A 145 4.51 -7.14 0.60
N ILE A 146 3.39 -6.99 1.29
CA ILE A 146 2.35 -6.01 0.98
C ILE A 146 2.17 -5.15 2.23
N LEU A 147 2.71 -3.93 2.18
CA LEU A 147 2.47 -2.91 3.19
C LEU A 147 1.19 -2.16 2.82
N ALA A 148 0.09 -2.50 3.48
CA ALA A 148 -1.23 -1.95 3.17
C ALA A 148 -1.47 -0.65 3.96
N ARG A 149 -1.36 0.51 3.30
CA ARG A 149 -1.57 1.85 3.90
C ARG A 149 -0.80 2.02 5.22
N SER A 150 0.44 1.55 5.22
CA SER A 150 1.34 1.57 6.37
C SER A 150 1.81 2.99 6.66
N THR A 151 1.99 3.32 7.93
CA THR A 151 2.40 4.66 8.40
C THR A 151 3.86 4.72 8.81
N ILE A 152 4.64 3.70 8.39
CA ILE A 152 6.09 3.75 8.52
C ILE A 152 6.64 4.93 7.73
N SER A 153 7.74 5.51 8.20
CA SER A 153 8.40 6.58 7.46
C SER A 153 9.16 6.01 6.26
N GLU A 154 9.47 6.86 5.29
CA GLU A 154 10.36 6.51 4.17
C GLU A 154 11.76 6.06 4.67
N GLN A 155 12.23 6.58 5.82
CA GLN A 155 13.48 6.16 6.47
C GLN A 155 13.46 4.70 6.94
N ASP A 156 12.28 4.14 7.19
CA ASP A 156 12.12 2.77 7.67
C ASP A 156 12.08 1.73 6.53
N VAL A 157 11.93 2.19 5.28
CA VAL A 157 11.85 1.31 4.11
C VAL A 157 13.16 0.51 3.90
N PRO A 158 14.37 1.12 3.94
CA PRO A 158 15.62 0.35 3.88
C PRO A 158 15.73 -0.74 4.94
N PHE A 159 15.27 -0.45 6.16
CA PHE A 159 15.34 -1.42 7.26
C PHE A 159 14.60 -2.72 6.91
N LEU A 160 13.42 -2.64 6.31
CA LEU A 160 12.65 -3.81 5.90
C LEU A 160 13.24 -4.46 4.64
N LEU A 161 13.46 -3.68 3.58
CA LEU A 161 13.75 -4.23 2.24
C LEU A 161 15.14 -4.86 2.14
N THR A 162 16.15 -4.31 2.83
CA THR A 162 17.52 -4.88 2.84
C THR A 162 17.60 -6.27 3.47
N ARG A 163 16.58 -6.66 4.24
CA ARG A 163 16.45 -7.97 4.89
C ARG A 163 15.63 -8.95 4.06
N ALA A 164 14.75 -8.45 3.17
CA ALA A 164 13.88 -9.27 2.32
C ALA A 164 14.54 -9.60 0.98
N LYS A 165 15.70 -10.28 1.02
CA LYS A 165 16.57 -10.45 -0.16
C LYS A 165 16.02 -11.33 -1.28
N ASN A 166 14.96 -12.10 -1.03
CA ASN A 166 14.35 -12.99 -2.03
C ASN A 166 12.98 -12.49 -2.50
N LEU A 167 12.67 -11.22 -2.22
CA LEU A 167 11.37 -10.65 -2.50
C LEU A 167 11.11 -10.56 -4.02
N LYS A 168 10.01 -11.16 -4.47
CA LYS A 168 9.54 -11.12 -5.87
C LYS A 168 8.38 -10.15 -6.05
N ASN A 169 7.52 -10.02 -5.03
CA ASN A 169 6.35 -9.15 -5.09
C ASN A 169 6.40 -8.16 -3.94
N LEU A 170 6.35 -6.87 -4.26
CA LEU A 170 6.39 -5.79 -3.30
C LEU A 170 5.23 -4.83 -3.56
N HIS A 171 4.41 -4.58 -2.53
CA HIS A 171 3.55 -3.42 -2.48
C HIS A 171 3.96 -2.51 -1.32
N LEU A 172 4.34 -1.28 -1.63
CA LEU A 172 4.62 -0.21 -0.67
C LEU A 172 3.46 0.79 -0.67
N GLY A 173 2.41 0.50 0.08
CA GLY A 173 1.33 1.45 0.33
C GLY A 173 1.68 2.31 1.54
N LEU A 174 2.14 3.54 1.32
CA LEU A 174 2.55 4.49 2.35
C LEU A 174 1.42 5.50 2.61
N CYS A 175 1.09 5.69 3.89
CA CYS A 175 0.07 6.63 4.31
C CYS A 175 0.69 7.67 5.26
N HIS A 176 0.70 8.92 4.82
CA HIS A 176 1.35 10.03 5.53
C HIS A 176 0.32 10.80 6.36
N GLY A 177 0.77 11.39 7.46
CA GLY A 177 -0.04 12.34 8.22
C GLY A 177 -0.19 13.66 7.46
N TRP A 178 -1.43 14.04 7.12
CA TRP A 178 -1.70 15.32 6.47
C TRP A 178 -1.13 16.49 7.28
N ALA A 179 -0.55 17.49 6.58
CA ALA A 179 0.12 18.67 7.14
C ALA A 179 1.31 18.40 8.08
N LYS A 180 1.61 17.14 8.41
CA LYS A 180 2.70 16.75 9.33
C LYS A 180 3.86 16.10 8.60
N GLN A 181 3.58 15.38 7.51
CA GLN A 181 4.55 14.55 6.82
C GLN A 181 4.44 14.79 5.30
N PRO A 182 5.36 15.56 4.71
CA PRO A 182 5.41 15.73 3.27
C PRO A 182 5.83 14.40 2.60
N PHE A 183 5.36 14.19 1.36
CA PHE A 183 5.86 13.07 0.55
C PHE A 183 7.31 13.33 0.13
N TYR A 184 8.09 12.27 -0.03
CA TYR A 184 9.45 12.31 -0.55
C TYR A 184 10.45 13.09 0.32
N GLU A 185 10.11 13.33 1.59
CA GLU A 185 10.99 13.99 2.53
C GLU A 185 12.31 13.22 2.75
N HIS A 186 12.25 11.89 2.67
CA HIS A 186 13.39 10.99 2.79
C HIS A 186 13.43 10.05 1.58
N SER A 187 13.26 10.64 0.40
CA SER A 187 13.33 9.97 -0.90
C SER A 187 14.64 9.22 -1.12
N ASP A 188 15.74 9.67 -0.50
CA ASP A 188 17.04 8.99 -0.51
C ASP A 188 16.96 7.63 0.20
N CYS A 189 16.30 7.58 1.35
CA CYS A 189 16.03 6.34 2.07
C CYS A 189 15.06 5.45 1.27
N LEU A 190 14.01 6.02 0.70
CA LEU A 190 13.10 5.26 -0.16
C LEU A 190 13.85 4.64 -1.35
N ALA A 191 14.74 5.42 -1.99
CA ALA A 191 15.58 4.96 -3.09
C ALA A 191 16.54 3.84 -2.67
N GLU A 192 17.23 3.99 -1.53
CA GLU A 192 18.10 2.96 -0.97
C GLU A 192 17.34 1.65 -0.75
N GLY A 193 16.16 1.72 -0.13
CA GLY A 193 15.33 0.55 0.13
C GLY A 193 14.89 -0.14 -1.16
N LEU A 194 14.38 0.61 -2.13
CA LEU A 194 13.96 0.07 -3.43
C LEU A 194 15.13 -0.58 -4.19
N LEU A 195 16.29 0.07 -4.23
CA LEU A 195 17.47 -0.45 -4.92
C LEU A 195 18.04 -1.71 -4.24
N SER A 196 17.81 -1.90 -2.94
CA SER A 196 18.23 -3.12 -2.24
C SER A 196 17.55 -4.41 -2.74
N VAL A 197 16.40 -4.28 -3.42
CA VAL A 197 15.60 -5.41 -3.95
C VAL A 197 15.46 -5.38 -5.48
N ARG A 198 16.20 -4.50 -6.17
CA ARG A 198 16.09 -4.27 -7.62
C ARG A 198 16.34 -5.51 -8.49
N ASP A 199 17.12 -6.44 -7.98
CA ASP A 199 17.56 -7.65 -8.70
C ASP A 199 16.64 -8.86 -8.47
N THR A 200 15.65 -8.73 -7.58
CA THR A 200 14.74 -9.83 -7.23
C THR A 200 13.28 -9.52 -7.48
N VAL A 201 12.86 -8.26 -7.34
CA VAL A 201 11.45 -7.88 -7.50
C VAL A 201 11.02 -7.97 -8.97
N GLU A 202 9.96 -8.75 -9.19
CA GLU A 202 9.30 -8.94 -10.49
C GLU A 202 8.02 -8.10 -10.59
N ARG A 203 7.36 -7.85 -9.45
CA ARG A 203 6.15 -7.03 -9.35
C ARG A 203 6.30 -5.99 -8.26
N LEU A 204 6.31 -4.72 -8.64
CA LEU A 204 6.37 -3.58 -7.74
C LEU A 204 5.09 -2.77 -7.85
N SER A 205 4.51 -2.46 -6.70
CA SER A 205 3.38 -1.56 -6.57
C SER A 205 3.69 -0.52 -5.51
N ILE A 206 3.58 0.76 -5.80
CA ILE A 206 3.70 1.84 -4.83
C ILE A 206 2.35 2.53 -4.76
N GLY A 207 1.88 2.78 -3.54
CA GLY A 207 0.65 3.53 -3.29
C GLY A 207 0.93 4.66 -2.32
N LEU A 208 0.40 5.84 -2.60
CA LEU A 208 0.48 6.99 -1.70
C LEU A 208 -0.91 7.35 -1.17
N ASP A 209 -0.98 7.77 0.08
CA ASP A 209 -2.23 8.22 0.69
C ASP A 209 -1.95 9.22 1.82
N TYR A 210 -2.93 10.04 2.14
CA TYR A 210 -2.93 10.90 3.33
C TYR A 210 -3.97 10.44 4.32
N HIS A 211 -3.64 10.57 5.61
CA HIS A 211 -4.58 10.43 6.70
C HIS A 211 -4.62 11.68 7.57
N PRO A 212 -5.82 12.17 7.90
CA PRO A 212 -7.10 11.78 7.32
C PRO A 212 -7.16 12.11 5.81
N CYS A 213 -8.08 11.46 5.08
CA CYS A 213 -8.32 11.80 3.68
C CYS A 213 -8.97 13.18 3.59
N ILE A 214 -8.20 14.14 3.11
CA ILE A 214 -8.56 15.56 3.01
C ILE A 214 -8.74 15.97 1.55
N HIS A 215 -9.64 16.92 1.28
CA HIS A 215 -9.88 17.44 -0.06
C HIS A 215 -9.46 18.90 -0.16
N GLU A 216 -8.14 19.13 -0.13
CA GLU A 216 -7.53 20.47 -0.02
C GLU A 216 -6.27 20.58 -0.89
N GLY A 217 -5.74 21.80 -0.99
CA GLY A 217 -4.43 22.02 -1.54
C GLY A 217 -3.34 21.47 -0.61
N LEU A 218 -2.40 20.69 -1.15
CA LEU A 218 -1.06 20.65 -0.56
C LEU A 218 -0.53 22.08 -0.47
N ASP A 219 0.03 22.45 0.68
CA ASP A 219 0.94 23.59 0.71
C ASP A 219 2.08 23.31 -0.28
N GLU A 220 2.45 24.28 -1.12
CA GLU A 220 3.59 24.13 -2.05
C GLU A 220 4.87 23.77 -1.29
N GLU A 221 5.00 24.21 -0.02
CA GLU A 221 6.11 23.84 0.87
C GLU A 221 6.12 22.35 1.25
N LEU A 222 4.98 21.66 1.19
CA LEU A 222 4.85 20.23 1.48
C LEU A 222 5.14 19.34 0.26
N ALA A 223 5.07 19.88 -0.95
CA ALA A 223 5.49 19.19 -2.16
C ALA A 223 7.00 19.37 -2.36
N LYS A 224 7.81 18.49 -1.75
CA LYS A 224 9.28 18.52 -1.89
C LYS A 224 9.74 17.96 -3.24
N GLU A 225 9.31 18.58 -4.34
CA GLU A 225 9.60 18.12 -5.72
C GLU A 225 11.10 17.93 -5.96
N GLU A 226 11.94 18.85 -5.48
CA GLU A 226 13.40 18.73 -5.58
C GLU A 226 13.94 17.46 -4.90
N SER A 227 13.30 17.04 -3.80
CA SER A 227 13.70 15.81 -3.09
C SER A 227 13.38 14.56 -3.90
N ARG A 228 12.43 14.60 -4.84
CA ARG A 228 12.10 13.46 -5.72
C ARG A 228 13.22 13.15 -6.73
N ALA A 229 14.14 14.06 -6.99
CA ALA A 229 15.17 13.89 -8.03
C ALA A 229 15.94 12.55 -7.94
N VAL A 230 16.18 12.03 -6.74
CA VAL A 230 16.86 10.74 -6.52
C VAL A 230 16.04 9.51 -6.94
N LEU A 231 14.72 9.65 -7.04
CA LEU A 231 13.78 8.62 -7.49
C LEU A 231 13.59 8.65 -9.02
N HIS A 232 14.00 9.72 -9.69
CA HIS A 232 13.88 9.82 -11.15
C HIS A 232 14.70 8.72 -11.84
N GLY A 233 14.05 7.92 -12.69
CA GLY A 233 14.67 6.81 -13.38
C GLY A 233 15.10 5.63 -12.49
N ILE A 234 14.66 5.57 -11.23
CA ILE A 234 15.03 4.48 -10.33
C ILE A 234 14.58 3.11 -10.85
N PHE A 235 13.42 3.04 -11.52
CA PHE A 235 12.85 1.77 -11.99
C PHE A 235 13.62 1.17 -13.16
N ALA A 236 14.28 1.99 -13.99
CA ALA A 236 15.17 1.52 -15.04
C ALA A 236 16.33 0.64 -14.53
N GLN A 237 16.66 0.74 -13.23
CA GLN A 237 17.71 -0.05 -12.59
C GLN A 237 17.24 -1.45 -12.16
N PHE A 238 15.96 -1.77 -12.28
CA PHE A 238 15.43 -3.09 -11.91
C PHE A 238 15.65 -4.09 -13.03
N SER A 239 16.38 -5.17 -12.75
CA SER A 239 16.80 -6.14 -13.76
C SER A 239 15.74 -7.20 -14.06
N ARG A 240 14.68 -7.30 -13.24
CA ARG A 240 13.63 -8.32 -13.35
C ARG A 240 12.21 -7.77 -13.31
N LEU A 241 12.03 -6.44 -13.22
CA LEU A 241 10.73 -5.85 -13.00
C LEU A 241 9.84 -5.98 -14.24
N GLN A 242 8.78 -6.79 -14.12
CA GLN A 242 7.83 -7.07 -15.19
C GLN A 242 6.52 -6.30 -14.99
N THR A 243 6.11 -6.08 -13.75
CA THR A 243 4.90 -5.33 -13.43
C THR A 243 5.28 -4.13 -12.57
N LEU A 244 5.02 -2.92 -13.05
CA LEU A 244 5.20 -1.69 -12.30
C LEU A 244 3.86 -1.01 -12.14
N GLU A 245 3.42 -0.87 -10.90
CA GLU A 245 2.30 -0.04 -10.51
C GLU A 245 2.81 1.12 -9.66
N VAL A 246 2.59 2.36 -10.10
CA VAL A 246 3.29 3.51 -9.53
C VAL A 246 2.42 4.76 -9.55
N PRO A 247 2.49 5.62 -8.51
CA PRO A 247 1.85 6.93 -8.53
C PRO A 247 2.41 7.78 -9.67
N THR A 248 1.53 8.45 -10.41
CA THR A 248 1.91 9.36 -11.49
C THR A 248 2.89 10.42 -10.99
N THR A 249 2.70 10.92 -9.76
CA THR A 249 3.57 11.92 -9.13
C THR A 249 4.95 11.41 -8.77
N LEU A 250 5.15 10.09 -8.63
CA LEU A 250 6.48 9.54 -8.37
C LEU A 250 7.31 9.50 -9.66
N LEU A 251 6.68 9.13 -10.78
CA LEU A 251 7.34 9.14 -12.09
C LEU A 251 7.62 10.56 -12.56
N PHE A 252 6.62 11.43 -12.48
CA PHE A 252 6.64 12.70 -13.20
C PHE A 252 6.70 13.94 -12.30
N GLY A 253 6.47 13.80 -11.00
CA GLY A 253 6.39 14.95 -10.09
C GLY A 253 4.98 15.49 -9.91
N PHE A 254 4.82 16.54 -9.13
CA PHE A 254 3.52 17.16 -8.85
C PHE A 254 3.07 18.17 -9.91
N ASP A 255 4.01 18.90 -10.51
CA ASP A 255 3.74 19.86 -11.58
C ASP A 255 3.71 19.16 -12.94
N THR A 256 2.74 19.48 -13.79
CA THR A 256 2.64 18.98 -15.17
C THR A 256 3.38 19.85 -16.18
N ILE A 257 3.73 21.10 -15.83
CA ILE A 257 4.27 22.10 -16.76
C ILE A 257 5.75 21.82 -17.09
N GLU A 258 6.53 21.36 -16.11
CA GLU A 258 7.98 21.19 -16.22
C GLU A 258 8.42 19.76 -16.59
N VAL A 259 7.48 18.87 -16.91
CA VAL A 259 7.75 17.44 -17.08
C VAL A 259 8.05 17.10 -18.54
N ASP A 260 9.17 16.40 -18.72
CA ASP A 260 9.45 15.70 -19.97
C ASP A 260 8.75 14.33 -19.98
N LEU A 261 7.56 14.28 -20.58
CA LEU A 261 6.83 13.03 -20.79
C LEU A 261 7.44 12.16 -21.90
N ASP A 262 8.40 12.68 -22.67
CA ASP A 262 9.08 11.92 -23.72
C ASP A 262 10.22 11.04 -23.16
N ASP A 263 10.67 11.29 -21.93
CA ASP A 263 11.68 10.47 -21.27
C ASP A 263 11.12 9.11 -20.81
N CYS A 264 11.04 8.18 -21.75
CA CYS A 264 10.71 6.78 -21.45
C CYS A 264 11.89 6.02 -20.82
N SER A 265 13.10 6.60 -20.77
CA SER A 265 14.28 5.90 -20.23
C SER A 265 14.18 5.62 -18.72
N ILE A 266 13.21 6.25 -18.05
CA ILE A 266 12.91 6.06 -16.63
C ILE A 266 12.28 4.69 -16.31
N LEU A 267 11.75 3.99 -17.32
CA LEU A 267 11.10 2.69 -17.18
C LEU A 267 12.06 1.52 -17.46
N PRO A 268 11.88 0.37 -16.80
CA PRO A 268 12.68 -0.81 -17.11
C PRO A 268 12.29 -1.43 -18.45
N LYS A 269 13.29 -1.90 -19.20
CA LYS A 269 13.06 -2.59 -20.49
C LYS A 269 12.40 -3.97 -20.35
N THR A 270 12.40 -4.54 -19.14
CA THR A 270 11.75 -5.81 -18.81
C THR A 270 10.24 -5.70 -18.61
N LEU A 271 9.69 -4.48 -18.70
CA LEU A 271 8.31 -4.20 -18.37
C LEU A 271 7.33 -4.92 -19.30
N VAL A 272 6.35 -5.56 -18.68
CA VAL A 272 5.25 -6.29 -19.31
C VAL A 272 3.95 -5.54 -19.05
N ASP A 273 3.72 -5.13 -17.80
CA ASP A 273 2.51 -4.45 -17.37
C ASP A 273 2.88 -3.13 -16.66
N LEU A 274 2.40 -2.00 -17.20
CA LEU A 274 2.51 -0.69 -16.55
C LEU A 274 1.15 -0.27 -15.99
N VAL A 275 1.12 0.14 -14.73
CA VAL A 275 -0.03 0.77 -14.10
C VAL A 275 0.35 2.14 -13.57
N LEU A 276 -0.37 3.17 -14.02
CA LEU A 276 -0.27 4.54 -13.53
C LEU A 276 -1.40 4.80 -12.53
N ARG A 277 -1.06 5.21 -11.31
CA ARG A 277 -2.02 5.46 -10.23
C ARG A 277 -2.21 6.95 -9.98
N PHE A 278 -3.48 7.35 -9.92
CA PHE A 278 -3.89 8.70 -9.54
C PHE A 278 -4.27 8.75 -8.06
N ASP A 279 -3.31 8.39 -7.21
CA ASP A 279 -3.49 8.21 -5.76
C ASP A 279 -3.91 9.49 -5.03
N LEU A 280 -3.43 10.65 -5.49
CA LEU A 280 -3.58 11.95 -4.84
C LEU A 280 -4.59 12.87 -5.55
N ASP A 281 -5.49 12.30 -6.36
CA ASP A 281 -6.56 12.99 -7.10
C ASP A 281 -7.58 13.70 -6.19
N ASN A 282 -7.48 13.49 -4.88
CA ASN A 282 -8.22 14.26 -3.88
C ASN A 282 -7.63 15.65 -3.61
N LEU A 283 -6.43 15.97 -4.07
CA LEU A 283 -5.73 17.22 -3.74
C LEU A 283 -5.96 18.28 -4.81
N TRP A 284 -6.12 19.55 -4.41
CA TRP A 284 -6.48 20.62 -5.35
C TRP A 284 -5.42 20.90 -6.42
N TRP A 285 -4.15 20.71 -6.08
CA TRP A 285 -2.99 20.91 -6.97
C TRP A 285 -2.61 19.64 -7.73
N PHE A 286 -3.44 18.60 -7.68
CA PHE A 286 -3.20 17.40 -8.46
C PHE A 286 -3.69 17.63 -9.89
N TYR A 287 -2.77 18.06 -10.75
CA TYR A 287 -3.04 18.42 -12.15
C TYR A 287 -2.98 17.23 -13.11
N TRP A 288 -2.59 16.06 -12.62
CA TRP A 288 -2.54 14.85 -13.42
C TRP A 288 -3.94 14.39 -13.76
N GLU A 289 -4.28 14.44 -15.04
CA GLU A 289 -5.53 13.90 -15.55
C GLU A 289 -5.28 12.66 -16.41
N THR A 290 -6.35 12.02 -16.87
CA THR A 290 -6.22 10.84 -17.73
C THR A 290 -5.59 11.18 -19.08
N TRP A 291 -5.68 12.43 -19.56
CA TRP A 291 -4.93 12.85 -20.77
C TRP A 291 -3.42 12.80 -20.57
N SER A 292 -2.90 12.91 -19.35
CA SER A 292 -1.45 12.85 -19.12
C SER A 292 -0.93 11.44 -19.39
N VAL A 293 -1.79 10.43 -19.23
CA VAL A 293 -1.53 9.05 -19.64
C VAL A 293 -1.56 8.90 -21.15
N GLN A 294 -2.33 9.74 -21.87
CA GLN A 294 -2.32 9.75 -23.34
C GLN A 294 -0.97 10.22 -23.85
N ASP A 295 -0.52 11.38 -23.37
CA ASP A 295 0.73 11.98 -23.82
C ASP A 295 1.90 11.04 -23.53
N PHE A 296 2.02 10.57 -22.29
CA PHE A 296 3.04 9.59 -21.93
C PHE A 296 2.91 8.27 -22.70
N GLY A 297 1.67 7.82 -22.90
CA GLY A 297 1.34 6.66 -23.68
C GLY A 297 1.82 6.74 -25.12
N ALA A 298 1.63 7.91 -25.76
CA ALA A 298 2.11 8.20 -27.09
C ALA A 298 3.64 8.21 -27.15
N SER A 299 4.31 8.75 -26.13
CA SER A 299 5.78 8.70 -26.01
C SER A 299 6.30 7.27 -25.87
N ILE A 300 5.62 6.40 -25.10
CA ILE A 300 5.94 4.96 -25.06
C ILE A 300 5.76 4.34 -26.44
N MET A 301 4.70 4.68 -27.20
CA MET A 301 4.49 4.12 -28.53
C MET A 301 5.61 4.52 -29.50
N GLN A 302 6.09 5.76 -29.44
CA GLN A 302 7.24 6.20 -30.25
C GLN A 302 8.52 5.44 -29.90
N ASN A 303 8.66 5.02 -28.64
CA ASN A 303 9.82 4.28 -28.12
C ASN A 303 9.52 2.78 -27.92
N LEU A 304 8.48 2.23 -28.55
CA LEU A 304 8.07 0.84 -28.35
C LEU A 304 9.19 -0.20 -28.61
N PRO A 305 10.14 0.00 -29.54
CA PRO A 305 11.28 -0.90 -29.70
C PRO A 305 12.13 -1.09 -28.42
N ASP A 306 12.11 -0.14 -27.48
CA ASP A 306 12.79 -0.26 -26.18
C ASP A 306 12.01 -1.10 -25.15
N PHE A 307 10.73 -1.38 -25.41
CA PHE A 307 9.83 -2.14 -24.53
C PHE A 307 9.23 -3.37 -25.24
N PRO A 308 10.07 -4.34 -25.65
CA PRO A 308 9.66 -5.46 -26.50
C PRO A 308 8.67 -6.44 -25.82
N HIS A 309 8.47 -6.32 -24.50
CA HIS A 309 7.62 -7.20 -23.72
C HIS A 309 6.34 -6.52 -23.21
N LEU A 310 6.20 -5.22 -23.43
CA LEU A 310 5.08 -4.45 -22.93
C LEU A 310 3.80 -4.91 -23.63
N ARG A 311 2.84 -5.37 -22.84
CA ARG A 311 1.55 -5.87 -23.33
C ARG A 311 0.36 -5.07 -22.80
N CYS A 312 0.52 -4.38 -21.66
CA CYS A 312 -0.59 -3.72 -21.00
C CYS A 312 -0.15 -2.39 -20.38
N ILE A 313 -0.94 -1.36 -20.62
CA ILE A 313 -0.88 -0.09 -19.90
C ILE A 313 -2.25 0.14 -19.26
N LEU A 314 -2.25 0.45 -17.97
CA LEU A 314 -3.46 0.61 -17.19
C LEU A 314 -3.42 1.94 -16.43
N SER A 315 -4.48 2.71 -16.55
CA SER A 315 -4.73 3.88 -15.72
C SER A 315 -5.63 3.49 -14.55
N ARG A 316 -5.19 3.71 -13.32
CA ARG A 316 -5.95 3.39 -12.11
C ARG A 316 -6.33 4.67 -11.39
N SER A 317 -7.62 4.98 -11.35
CA SER A 317 -8.14 6.20 -10.72
C SER A 317 -9.06 5.88 -9.56
N HIS A 318 -9.11 6.80 -8.59
CA HIS A 318 -9.98 6.63 -7.44
C HIS A 318 -11.44 6.83 -7.83
N LYS A 319 -12.30 5.85 -7.53
CA LYS A 319 -13.74 5.82 -7.86
C LYS A 319 -14.51 7.05 -7.45
N ARG A 320 -14.06 7.72 -6.39
CA ARG A 320 -14.71 8.89 -5.82
C ARG A 320 -14.21 10.23 -6.37
N TYR A 321 -13.11 10.23 -7.13
CA TYR A 321 -12.48 11.43 -7.72
C TYR A 321 -12.42 11.36 -9.24
N PHE A 322 -12.52 10.16 -9.80
CA PHE A 322 -12.60 9.91 -11.23
C PHE A 322 -13.64 10.81 -11.89
N ARG A 323 -13.15 11.84 -12.57
CA ARG A 323 -13.92 12.63 -13.52
C ARG A 323 -14.00 11.82 -14.80
N HIS A 324 -15.20 11.63 -15.35
CA HIS A 324 -15.37 10.79 -16.53
C HIS A 324 -14.42 11.23 -17.64
N VAL A 325 -13.52 10.32 -18.03
CA VAL A 325 -12.84 10.41 -19.34
C VAL A 325 -13.94 10.51 -20.38
N ARG A 326 -13.83 11.46 -21.30
CA ARG A 326 -14.78 11.51 -22.41
C ARG A 326 -14.67 10.18 -23.15
N PRO A 327 -15.79 9.47 -23.41
CA PRO A 327 -15.73 8.14 -24.03
C PRO A 327 -14.92 8.11 -25.34
N GLU A 328 -14.94 9.21 -26.08
CA GLU A 328 -14.22 9.39 -27.34
C GLU A 328 -12.69 9.33 -27.16
N ASP A 329 -12.17 9.99 -26.13
CA ASP A 329 -10.75 10.06 -25.82
C ASP A 329 -10.23 8.69 -25.34
N GLY A 330 -11.03 8.00 -24.52
CA GLY A 330 -10.73 6.62 -24.07
C GLY A 330 -10.72 5.62 -25.22
N TRP A 331 -11.65 5.74 -26.16
CA TRP A 331 -11.73 4.85 -27.32
C TRP A 331 -10.56 5.05 -28.30
N GLN A 332 -10.19 6.30 -28.59
CA GLN A 332 -9.05 6.60 -29.47
C GLN A 332 -7.74 6.00 -28.92
N MET A 333 -7.49 6.15 -27.61
CA MET A 333 -6.36 5.50 -26.95
C MET A 333 -6.39 3.99 -27.13
N HIS A 334 -7.53 3.38 -26.80
CA HIS A 334 -7.65 1.93 -26.88
C HIS A 334 -7.38 1.42 -28.30
N GLN A 335 -7.84 2.12 -29.34
CA GLN A 335 -7.51 1.75 -30.72
C GLN A 335 -6.01 1.90 -31.01
N MET A 336 -5.42 3.04 -30.66
CA MET A 336 -3.99 3.32 -30.92
C MET A 336 -3.07 2.26 -30.30
N PHE A 337 -3.29 1.89 -29.03
CA PHE A 337 -2.51 0.86 -28.36
C PHE A 337 -2.76 -0.53 -28.95
N LYS A 338 -4.02 -0.83 -29.27
CA LYS A 338 -4.42 -2.13 -29.84
C LYS A 338 -3.81 -2.40 -31.21
N GLU A 339 -3.62 -1.37 -32.04
CA GLU A 339 -2.89 -1.48 -33.31
C GLU A 339 -1.45 -1.96 -33.13
N HIS A 340 -0.86 -1.70 -31.96
CA HIS A 340 0.48 -2.14 -31.57
C HIS A 340 0.48 -3.40 -30.69
N GLY A 341 -0.68 -4.04 -30.52
CA GLY A 341 -0.82 -5.25 -29.71
C GLY A 341 -0.77 -5.02 -28.20
N ILE A 342 -0.99 -3.77 -27.75
CA ILE A 342 -0.98 -3.39 -26.34
C ILE A 342 -2.41 -3.16 -25.86
N ASP A 343 -2.76 -3.77 -24.74
CA ASP A 343 -4.03 -3.56 -24.06
C ASP A 343 -3.97 -2.27 -23.23
N PHE A 344 -4.85 -1.33 -23.53
CA PHE A 344 -5.06 -0.14 -22.72
C PHE A 344 -6.38 -0.19 -21.98
N ASN A 345 -6.34 -0.01 -20.65
CA ASN A 345 -7.52 -0.08 -19.79
C ASN A 345 -7.53 1.04 -18.74
N VAL A 346 -8.74 1.43 -18.32
CA VAL A 346 -8.94 2.32 -17.17
C VAL A 346 -9.66 1.52 -16.07
N VAL A 347 -9.09 1.49 -14.87
CA VAL A 347 -9.69 0.87 -13.69
C VAL A 347 -10.05 1.94 -12.69
N VAL A 348 -11.30 1.88 -12.25
CA VAL A 348 -11.87 2.83 -11.30
C VAL A 348 -12.21 2.07 -10.03
N ASP A 349 -11.39 2.22 -8.99
CA ASP A 349 -11.56 1.51 -7.73
C ASP A 349 -11.15 2.36 -6.54
N SER A 350 -10.88 1.74 -5.39
CA SER A 350 -10.51 2.51 -4.20
C SER A 350 -9.02 2.90 -4.17
N LEU A 351 -8.15 2.38 -5.03
CA LEU A 351 -6.68 2.56 -4.97
C LEU A 351 -6.07 2.00 -3.69
N GLY A 352 -6.37 0.74 -3.37
CA GLY A 352 -6.01 0.13 -2.09
C GLY A 352 -4.63 -0.47 -2.11
N ALA A 353 -4.58 -1.70 -1.63
CA ALA A 353 -3.51 -2.59 -1.98
C ALA A 353 -3.33 -2.61 -3.53
N GLY A 354 -2.10 -2.88 -3.96
CA GLY A 354 -1.76 -2.95 -5.39
C GLY A 354 -2.71 -3.85 -6.17
N LEU A 355 -2.96 -3.59 -7.45
CA LEU A 355 -3.88 -4.38 -8.29
C LEU A 355 -3.58 -5.89 -8.26
N TRP A 356 -2.31 -6.21 -8.08
CA TRP A 356 -1.78 -7.57 -8.09
C TRP A 356 -1.44 -8.10 -6.70
N SER A 357 -1.81 -7.35 -5.65
CA SER A 357 -1.55 -7.72 -4.25
C SER A 357 -2.49 -8.84 -3.80
N SER A 358 -3.79 -8.73 -4.01
CA SER A 358 -4.78 -9.78 -3.74
C SER A 358 -5.00 -10.66 -4.97
N GLY A 359 -5.16 -11.98 -4.83
CA GLY A 359 -5.49 -12.89 -5.94
C GLY A 359 -6.89 -12.70 -6.56
N GLY A 360 -7.45 -11.49 -6.48
CA GLY A 360 -8.77 -11.12 -6.97
C GLY A 360 -8.74 -10.64 -8.42
N SER A 361 -9.76 -11.03 -9.17
CA SER A 361 -10.02 -10.57 -10.53
C SER A 361 -10.33 -9.07 -10.57
N VAL A 362 -9.54 -8.31 -11.32
CA VAL A 362 -9.78 -6.88 -11.61
C VAL A 362 -11.07 -6.74 -12.42
N LYS A 363 -12.02 -5.93 -11.94
CA LYS A 363 -13.19 -5.54 -12.74
C LYS A 363 -12.76 -4.40 -13.68
N LEU A 364 -12.55 -4.74 -14.95
CA LEU A 364 -12.31 -3.78 -16.01
C LEU A 364 -13.62 -3.04 -16.32
N TYR A 365 -13.57 -1.71 -16.36
CA TYR A 365 -14.62 -0.92 -17.01
C TYR A 365 -14.28 -0.88 -18.50
N GLN A 366 -15.06 -1.59 -19.31
CA GLN A 366 -15.01 -1.50 -20.78
C GLN A 366 -15.94 -0.40 -21.26
#